data_AF-A0A822IFW3-F1
#
_entry.id   AF-A0A822IFW3-F1
#
_cell.length_a   1.000
_cell.length_b   1.000
_cell.length_c   1.000
_cell.angle_alpha   90.00
_cell.angle_beta   90.00
_cell.angle_gamma   90.00
#
_symmetry.space_group_name_H-M   'P 1'
#
loop_
_entity.id
_entity.type
_entity.pdbx_description
1 polymer ?
#
loop_
_entity_poly.entity_id
_entity_poly.type
_entity_poly.pdbx_seq_one_letter_code
_entity_poly.pdbx_strand_id
1 'polypeptide(L)' 'MYVKEKGRITNKEYRGMFDITDRMALIDLSDICAKNIFERIGKTGRNIEYVLSRNKLEKPEIDKNN' A
#
# COMPACT_ATOMS: atom_id res chain seq x y z
N MET A 1 -5.00 -13.66 0.57
CA MET A 1 -4.83 -12.20 0.27
C MET A 1 -3.44 -12.03 -0.32
N TYR A 2 -3.33 -11.55 -1.56
CA TYR A 2 -2.10 -11.60 -2.37
C TYR A 2 -0.83 -11.17 -1.62
N VAL A 3 -0.82 -9.96 -1.03
CA VAL A 3 0.37 -9.42 -0.34
C VAL A 3 0.70 -10.17 0.95
N LYS A 4 -0.29 -10.76 1.64
CA LYS A 4 -0.03 -11.61 2.82
C LYS A 4 0.73 -12.90 2.45
N GLU A 5 0.49 -13.42 1.25
CA GLU A 5 1.10 -14.66 0.77
C GLU A 5 2.42 -14.41 0.02
N LYS A 6 2.50 -13.34 -0.77
CA LYS A 6 3.66 -12.99 -1.60
C LYS A 6 4.66 -12.06 -0.90
N GLY A 7 4.26 -11.43 0.21
CA GLY A 7 5.06 -10.46 0.97
C GLY A 7 5.12 -9.07 0.34
N ARG A 8 4.94 -8.96 -0.99
CA ARG A 8 5.01 -7.70 -1.74
C ARG A 8 4.05 -7.68 -2.94
N ILE A 9 3.88 -6.49 -3.49
CA ILE A 9 3.19 -6.24 -4.76
C ILE A 9 3.82 -5.06 -5.49
N THR A 10 3.88 -5.13 -6.81
CA THR A 10 4.31 -4.04 -7.69
C THR A 10 3.11 -3.36 -8.36
N ASN A 11 3.31 -2.17 -8.92
CA ASN A 11 2.26 -1.51 -9.70
C ASN A 11 1.75 -2.41 -10.85
N LYS A 12 2.67 -3.13 -11.50
CA LYS A 12 2.38 -4.05 -12.61
C LYS A 12 1.50 -5.21 -12.19
N GLU A 13 1.74 -5.79 -11.02
CA GLU A 13 0.92 -6.88 -10.49
C GLU A 13 -0.46 -6.36 -10.08
N TYR A 14 -0.52 -5.21 -9.41
CA TYR A 14 -1.78 -4.58 -9.01
C TYR A 14 -2.68 -4.30 -10.22
N ARG A 15 -2.17 -3.63 -11.26
CA ARG A 15 -2.95 -3.43 -12.51
C ARG A 15 -3.39 -4.74 -13.16
N GLY A 16 -2.60 -5.80 -13.07
CA GLY A 16 -2.93 -7.10 -13.65
C GLY A 16 -4.06 -7.81 -12.89
N MET A 17 -4.21 -7.53 -11.60
CA MET A 17 -5.29 -8.07 -10.76
C MET A 17 -6.60 -7.32 -10.93
N PHE A 18 -6.54 -6.00 -11.14
CA PHE A 18 -7.73 -5.13 -11.15
C PHE A 18 -8.10 -4.59 -12.53
N ASP A 19 -7.32 -4.89 -13.56
CA ASP A 19 -7.48 -4.40 -14.94
C ASP A 19 -7.63 -2.86 -15.03
N ILE A 20 -6.74 -2.15 -14.34
CA ILE A 20 -6.74 -0.68 -14.28
C ILE A 20 -5.52 -0.07 -14.94
N THR A 21 -5.61 1.24 -15.20
CA THR A 21 -4.49 2.01 -15.74
C THR A 21 -3.35 2.16 -14.73
N ASP A 22 -2.15 2.45 -15.23
CA ASP A 22 -0.97 2.71 -14.39
C ASP A 22 -1.24 3.87 -13.39
N ARG A 23 -1.90 4.93 -13.85
CA ARG A 23 -2.26 6.09 -13.03
C ARG A 23 -3.22 5.73 -11.89
N MET A 24 -4.24 4.92 -12.17
CA MET A 24 -5.18 4.49 -11.14
C MET A 24 -4.50 3.60 -10.10
N ALA A 25 -3.66 2.66 -10.53
CA ALA A 25 -2.91 1.81 -9.62
C ALA A 25 -1.96 2.61 -8.72
N LEU A 26 -1.32 3.66 -9.25
CA LEU A 26 -0.49 4.57 -8.44
C LEU A 26 -1.30 5.38 -7.42
N ILE A 27 -2.51 5.84 -7.78
CA ILE A 27 -3.41 6.54 -6.85
C ILE A 27 -3.82 5.60 -5.73
N ASP A 28 -4.34 4.41 -6.06
CA ASP A 28 -4.76 3.41 -5.10
C ASP A 28 -3.63 3.01 -4.14
N LEU A 29 -2.46 2.66 -4.68
CA LEU A 29 -1.32 2.23 -3.88
C LEU A 29 -0.78 3.37 -3.00
N SER A 30 -0.84 4.61 -3.48
CA SER A 30 -0.50 5.80 -2.69
C SER A 30 -1.49 6.00 -1.54
N ASP A 31 -2.79 5.86 -1.79
CA ASP A 31 -3.84 5.98 -0.76
C ASP A 31 -3.74 4.87 0.29
N ILE A 32 -3.39 3.64 -0.12
CA ILE A 32 -3.14 2.52 0.80
C ILE A 32 -1.90 2.78 1.66
N CYS A 33 -0.86 3.40 1.09
CA CYS A 33 0.31 3.85 1.85
C CYS A 33 -0.04 4.96 2.84
N ALA A 34 -0.84 5.95 2.43
CA ALA A 34 -1.30 7.03 3.31
C ALA A 34 -2.15 6.51 4.48
N LYS A 35 -2.86 5.39 4.28
CA LYS A 35 -3.59 4.67 5.33
C LYS A 35 -2.70 3.77 6.18
N ASN A 36 -1.37 3.81 6.02
CA ASN A 36 -0.42 3.04 6.81
C ASN A 36 -0.62 1.52 6.70
N ILE A 37 -1.26 1.04 5.61
CA ILE A 37 -1.49 -0.38 5.34
C ILE A 37 -0.33 -0.96 4.54
N PHE A 38 0.18 -0.22 3.56
CA PHE A 38 1.37 -0.57 2.81
C PHE A 38 2.53 0.40 3.07
N GLU A 39 3.75 -0.14 2.98
CA GLU A 39 4.97 0.64 2.90
C GLU A 39 5.54 0.54 1.49
N ARG A 40 5.94 1.68 0.92
CA ARG A 40 6.60 1.75 -0.38
C ARG A 40 8.11 1.57 -0.22
N ILE A 41 8.64 0.50 -0.81
CA ILE A 41 10.08 0.19 -0.86
C ILE A 41 10.64 0.59 -2.22
N GLY A 42 11.78 1.28 -2.21
CA GLY A 42 12.44 1.80 -3.41
C GLY A 42 12.19 3.29 -3.65
N LYS A 43 13.01 3.92 -4.49
CA LYS A 43 12.95 5.37 -4.76
C LYS A 43 12.27 5.70 -6.08
N THR A 44 12.64 5.02 -7.17
CA THR A 44 12.17 5.36 -8.52
C THR A 44 11.94 4.12 -9.40
N GLY A 45 10.96 4.23 -10.30
CA GLY A 45 10.76 3.31 -11.42
C GLY A 45 10.38 1.87 -11.06
N ARG A 46 10.97 0.91 -11.79
CA ARG A 46 10.59 -0.52 -11.77
C ARG A 46 10.96 -1.26 -10.47
N ASN A 47 11.78 -0.64 -9.62
CA ASN A 47 12.22 -1.21 -8.35
C ASN A 47 11.30 -0.79 -7.18
N ILE A 48 10.11 -0.26 -7.48
CA ILE A 48 9.12 0.10 -6.47
C ILE A 48 8.29 -1.14 -6.14
N GLU A 49 8.27 -1.47 -4.86
CA GLU A 49 7.49 -2.56 -4.29
C GLU A 49 6.67 -2.02 -3.12
N TYR A 50 5.49 -2.57 -2.91
CA TYR A 50 4.61 -2.25 -1.79
C TYR A 50 4.49 -3.48 -0.92
N VAL A 51 4.82 -3.33 0.36
CA VAL A 51 4.80 -4.42 1.35
C VAL A 51 3.77 -4.10 2.43
N LEU A 52 3.24 -5.13 3.10
CA LEU A 52 2.39 -4.90 4.27
C LEU A 52 3.19 -4.15 5.33
N SER A 53 2.65 -3.00 5.74
CA SER A 53 3.22 -2.28 6.86
C SER A 53 3.10 -3.12 8.13
N ARG A 54 4.15 -3.09 8.95
CA ARG A 54 4.16 -3.80 10.24
C ARG A 54 3.47 -3.02 11.35
N ASN A 55 2.73 -1.97 11.00
CA ASN A 55 2.04 -1.12 11.95
C ASN A 55 1.13 -1.97 12.84
N LYS A 56 1.59 -2.19 14.08
CA LYS A 56 0.74 -2.55 15.21
C LYS A 56 -0.34 -1.49 15.23
N LEU A 57 -1.55 -1.85 14.78
CA LEU A 57 -2.82 -1.16 15.01
C LEU A 57 -2.65 0.04 15.95
N GLU A 58 -2.35 1.22 15.40
CA GLU A 58 -2.50 2.44 16.18
C GLU A 58 -3.99 2.54 16.45
N LYS A 59 -4.35 2.27 17.70
CA LYS A 59 -5.70 2.50 18.22
C LYS A 59 -6.08 3.93 17.84
N PRO A 60 -7.32 4.21 17.40
CA PRO A 60 -7.75 5.58 17.18
C PRO A 60 -7.47 6.36 18.47
N GLU A 61 -6.70 7.44 18.35
CA GLU A 61 -6.54 8.41 19.42
C GLU A 61 -7.92 8.98 19.69
N ILE A 62 -8.53 8.53 20.79
CA ILE A 62 -9.76 9.10 21.32
C ILE A 62 -9.34 10.47 21.85
N ASP A 63 -9.58 11.52 21.07
CA ASP A 63 -9.46 12.90 21.55
C ASP A 63 -10.45 13.08 22.71
N LYS A 64 -9.91 12.93 23.93
CA LYS A 64 -10.58 13.30 25.18
C LYS A 64 -10.22 14.76 25.45
N ASN A 65 -10.99 15.67 24.87
CA ASN A 65 -11.09 17.05 25.34
C ASN A 65 -12.58 17.28 25.67
N ASN A 66 -12.98 16.99 26.91
CA ASN A 66 -13.14 17.94 28.03
C ASN A 66 -14.31 18.90 27.84
#